data_AF-A0A7H4M1W2-F1
#
_entry.id   AF-A0A7H4M1W2-F1
#
_cell.length_a   1.000
_cell.length_b   1.000
_cell.length_c   1.000
_cell.angle_alpha   90.00
_cell.angle_beta   90.00
_cell.angle_gamma   90.00
#
_symmetry.space_group_name_H-M   'P 1'
#
loop_
_entity.id
_entity.type
_entity.pdbx_description
1 polymer ?
#
loop_
_entity_poly.entity_id
_entity_poly.type
_entity_poly.pdbx_seq_one_letter_code
_entity_poly.pdbx_strand_id
1 'polypeptide(L)'
;MKYLYLLLVMASVAAGAMEPGSQYKPLAEAGDPRAQYYLADTYVSFGDFPQAEYWAQKAADKGDGDALALLAQLKIRNPQQADYRQAKALAEKSVQTGSRAGEIVLARVLVNQQAGTPNYPHAISLLQHAARIRKAIQPSTPRCCWGLSYASGVHPRKMT
;
A
#
# COMPACT_ATOMS: atom_id res chain seq x y z
N MET A 1 -25.53 19.07 41.65
CA MET A 1 -24.93 19.79 40.52
C MET A 1 -23.42 19.57 40.33
N LYS A 2 -22.62 19.25 41.37
CA LYS A 2 -21.16 19.08 41.26
C LYS A 2 -20.70 17.75 40.62
N TYR A 3 -21.49 16.69 40.76
CA TYR A 3 -21.23 15.37 40.14
C TYR A 3 -21.53 15.32 38.64
N LEU A 4 -22.43 16.19 38.14
CA LEU A 4 -22.74 16.28 36.71
C LEU A 4 -21.56 16.88 35.93
N TYR A 5 -20.87 17.87 36.53
CA TYR A 5 -19.65 18.46 35.99
C TYR A 5 -18.48 17.47 36.02
N LEU A 6 -18.35 16.69 37.10
CA LEU A 6 -17.35 15.62 37.22
C LEU A 6 -17.59 14.49 36.20
N LEU A 7 -18.84 14.10 35.94
CA LEU A 7 -19.17 13.13 34.88
C LEU A 7 -18.94 13.69 33.47
N LEU A 8 -19.21 14.98 33.23
CA LEU A 8 -18.93 15.64 31.95
C LEU A 8 -17.42 15.75 31.68
N VAL A 9 -16.61 16.00 32.71
CA VAL A 9 -15.14 16.02 32.61
C VAL A 9 -14.57 14.61 32.42
N MET A 10 -15.11 13.61 33.13
CA MET A 10 -14.69 12.21 32.94
C MET A 10 -15.11 11.65 31.57
N ALA A 11 -16.24 12.09 31.01
CA ALA A 11 -16.69 11.74 29.67
C ALA A 11 -15.89 12.46 28.56
N SER A 12 -15.30 13.64 28.83
CA SER A 12 -14.45 14.34 27.86
C SER A 12 -13.03 13.80 27.80
N VAL A 13 -12.54 13.11 28.85
CA VAL A 13 -11.26 12.38 28.81
C VAL A 13 -11.36 11.09 27.98
N ALA A 14 -12.57 10.56 27.75
CA ALA A 14 -12.79 9.42 26.87
C ALA A 14 -12.87 9.78 25.37
N ALA A 15 -12.90 11.07 25.04
CA ALA A 15 -12.80 11.58 23.67
C ALA A 15 -11.38 12.08 23.37
N GLY A 16 -10.36 11.39 23.87
CA GLY A 16 -9.01 11.56 23.35
C GLY A 16 -9.01 11.05 21.91
N ALA A 17 -8.84 11.94 20.94
CA ALA A 17 -8.56 11.52 19.56
C ALA A 17 -7.39 10.54 19.61
N MET A 18 -7.66 9.28 19.28
CA MET A 18 -6.63 8.24 19.26
C MET A 18 -5.54 8.69 18.29
N GLU A 19 -4.29 8.77 18.77
CA GLU A 19 -3.13 9.07 17.93
C GLU A 19 -3.14 8.17 16.69
N PRO A 20 -2.87 8.71 15.48
CA PRO A 20 -2.83 7.92 14.25
C PRO A 20 -1.89 6.71 14.39
N GLY A 21 -2.44 5.51 14.20
CA GLY A 21 -1.64 4.28 14.22
C GLY A 21 -1.17 3.86 15.61
N SER A 22 -1.83 4.32 16.68
CA SER A 22 -1.50 3.97 18.07
C SER A 22 -1.32 2.45 18.29
N GLN A 23 -2.05 1.61 17.56
CA GLN A 23 -1.92 0.15 17.61
C GLN A 23 -0.56 -0.38 17.12
N TYR A 24 0.12 0.34 16.23
CA TYR A 24 1.43 -0.04 15.68
C TYR A 24 2.58 0.55 16.48
N LYS A 25 2.35 1.64 17.21
CA LYS A 25 3.39 2.44 17.88
C LYS A 25 4.30 1.64 18.81
N PRO A 26 3.80 0.77 19.73
CA PRO A 26 4.70 0.00 20.61
C PRO A 26 5.67 -0.91 19.84
N LEU A 27 5.17 -1.60 18.81
CA LEU A 27 6.00 -2.48 17.98
C LEU A 27 6.94 -1.67 17.07
N ALA A 28 6.47 -0.54 16.55
CA ALA A 28 7.27 0.35 15.71
C ALA A 28 8.44 0.97 16.50
N GLU A 29 8.21 1.34 17.75
CA GLU A 29 9.22 1.83 18.70
C GLU A 29 10.19 0.72 19.12
N ALA A 30 9.70 -0.51 19.30
CA ALA A 30 10.53 -1.70 19.51
C ALA A 30 11.35 -2.09 18.27
N GLY A 31 11.07 -1.46 17.12
CA GLY A 31 11.86 -1.63 15.90
C GLY A 31 11.32 -2.66 14.92
N ASP A 32 10.09 -3.13 15.06
CA ASP A 32 9.47 -4.00 14.07
C ASP A 32 9.27 -3.25 12.74
N PRO A 33 9.91 -3.68 11.63
CA PRO A 33 9.87 -2.94 10.37
C PRO A 33 8.48 -2.92 9.73
N ARG A 34 7.65 -3.95 9.94
CA ARG A 34 6.27 -3.98 9.44
C ARG A 34 5.39 -3.01 10.20
N ALA A 35 5.51 -2.98 11.53
CA ALA A 35 4.79 -2.01 12.35
C ALA A 35 5.21 -0.56 12.02
N GLN A 36 6.50 -0.33 11.78
CA GLN A 36 7.00 0.98 11.31
C GLN A 36 6.40 1.38 9.96
N TYR A 37 6.32 0.44 9.00
CA TYR A 37 5.63 0.67 7.73
C TYR A 37 4.14 1.00 7.92
N TYR A 38 3.39 0.21 8.70
CA TYR A 38 1.96 0.45 8.91
C TYR A 38 1.70 1.77 9.65
N LEU A 39 2.56 2.14 10.59
CA LEU A 39 2.50 3.43 11.25
C LEU A 39 2.73 4.57 10.25
N ALA A 40 3.73 4.43 9.37
CA ALA A 40 3.99 5.39 8.30
C ALA A 40 2.81 5.56 7.34
N ASP A 41 2.22 4.45 6.87
CA ASP A 41 1.05 4.45 5.98
C ASP A 41 -0.17 5.08 6.65
N THR A 42 -0.32 4.86 7.96
CA THR A 42 -1.35 5.55 8.75
C THR A 42 -1.11 7.05 8.76
N TYR A 43 0.12 7.52 9.01
CA TYR A 43 0.43 8.95 8.95
C TYR A 43 0.21 9.55 7.55
N VAL A 44 0.48 8.81 6.48
CA VAL A 44 0.11 9.24 5.10
C VAL A 44 -1.39 9.46 4.99
N SER A 45 -2.20 8.55 5.53
CA SER A 45 -3.67 8.64 5.47
C SER A 45 -4.21 9.85 6.24
N PHE A 46 -3.51 10.29 7.28
CA PHE A 46 -3.83 11.49 8.06
C PHE A 46 -3.19 12.78 7.49
N GLY A 47 -2.38 12.68 6.44
CA GLY A 47 -1.70 13.82 5.82
C GLY A 47 -0.46 14.31 6.56
N ASP A 48 -0.01 13.61 7.60
CA ASP A 48 1.24 13.89 8.31
C ASP A 48 2.42 13.25 7.58
N PHE A 49 2.80 13.86 6.46
CA PHE A 49 3.89 13.37 5.63
C PHE A 49 5.27 13.37 6.31
N PRO A 50 5.63 14.34 7.18
CA PRO A 50 6.87 14.27 7.95
C PRO A 50 6.96 13.04 8.85
N GLN A 51 5.90 12.71 9.59
CA GLN A 51 5.88 11.48 10.41
C GLN A 51 5.90 10.23 9.52
N ALA A 52 5.16 10.24 8.41
CA ALA A 52 5.18 9.14 7.46
C ALA A 52 6.59 8.87 6.92
N GLU A 53 7.31 9.91 6.48
CA GLU A 53 8.67 9.78 5.97
C GLU A 53 9.63 9.25 7.04
N TYR A 54 9.53 9.75 8.28
CA TYR A 54 10.34 9.29 9.39
C TYR A 54 10.19 7.78 9.67
N TRP A 55 8.95 7.31 9.80
CA TRP A 55 8.68 5.90 10.09
C TRP A 55 8.95 4.99 8.89
N ALA A 56 8.66 5.45 7.68
CA ALA A 56 8.99 4.72 6.46
C ALA A 56 10.50 4.58 6.28
N GLN A 57 11.29 5.61 6.60
CA GLN A 57 12.75 5.54 6.53
C GLN A 57 13.29 4.48 7.49
N LYS A 58 12.82 4.46 8.74
CA LYS A 58 13.22 3.43 9.71
C LYS A 58 12.91 2.01 9.23
N ALA A 59 11.72 1.80 8.65
CA ALA A 59 11.33 0.50 8.11
C ALA A 59 12.20 0.11 6.90
N ALA A 60 12.45 1.06 6.00
CA ALA A 60 13.28 0.86 4.81
C ALA A 60 14.75 0.56 5.16
N ASP A 61 15.31 1.21 6.19
CA ASP A 61 16.66 0.95 6.69
C ASP A 61 16.82 -0.49 7.22
N LYS A 62 15.70 -1.12 7.60
CA LYS A 62 15.62 -2.52 8.01
C LYS A 62 15.23 -3.48 6.88
N GLY A 63 15.15 -2.99 5.65
CA GLY A 63 14.87 -3.78 4.46
C GLY A 63 13.40 -3.98 4.14
N ASP A 64 12.47 -3.24 4.75
CA ASP A 64 11.06 -3.33 4.37
C ASP A 64 10.82 -2.75 2.98
N GLY A 65 10.39 -3.61 2.07
CA GLY A 65 10.10 -3.26 0.68
C GLY A 65 8.93 -2.30 0.50
N ASP A 66 7.87 -2.46 1.28
CA ASP A 66 6.67 -1.62 1.16
C ASP A 66 6.96 -0.20 1.67
N ALA A 67 7.84 -0.06 2.66
CA ALA A 67 8.36 1.22 3.12
C ALA A 67 9.19 1.93 2.06
N LEU A 68 10.05 1.20 1.31
CA LEU A 68 10.74 1.76 0.15
C LEU A 68 9.76 2.26 -0.92
N ALA A 69 8.67 1.53 -1.16
CA ALA A 69 7.61 1.96 -2.08
C ALA A 69 6.90 3.22 -1.57
N LEU A 70 6.62 3.29 -0.26
CA LEU A 70 5.98 4.43 0.38
C LEU A 70 6.87 5.68 0.28
N LEU A 71 8.16 5.57 0.57
CA LEU A 71 9.13 6.66 0.38
C LEU A 71 9.16 7.13 -1.08
N ALA A 72 9.23 6.19 -2.03
CA ALA A 72 9.16 6.53 -3.46
C ALA A 72 7.88 7.30 -3.80
N GLN A 73 6.74 6.88 -3.24
CA GLN A 73 5.46 7.57 -3.42
C GLN A 73 5.46 8.97 -2.81
N LEU A 74 6.03 9.15 -1.62
CA LEU A 74 6.17 10.47 -0.99
C LEU A 74 7.01 11.42 -1.84
N LYS A 75 8.06 10.94 -2.51
CA LYS A 75 8.89 11.74 -3.43
C LYS A 75 8.17 12.22 -4.69
N ILE A 76 7.05 11.60 -5.08
CA ILE A 76 6.25 12.01 -6.25
C ILE A 76 4.83 12.45 -5.88
N ARG A 77 4.56 12.67 -4.59
CA ARG A 77 3.24 13.09 -4.08
C ARG A 77 2.82 14.45 -4.65
N ASN A 78 3.73 15.40 -4.73
CA ASN A 78 3.51 16.72 -5.31
C ASN A 78 4.24 16.82 -6.66
N PRO A 79 3.55 16.75 -7.81
CA PRO A 79 4.19 16.78 -9.13
C PRO A 79 5.09 18.00 -9.38
N GLN A 80 4.83 19.14 -8.72
CA GLN A 80 5.63 20.36 -8.88
C GLN A 80 6.98 20.30 -8.13
N GLN A 81 7.07 19.47 -7.10
CA GLN A 81 8.27 19.31 -6.25
C GLN A 81 8.79 17.87 -6.29
N ALA A 82 8.33 17.09 -7.28
CA ALA A 82 8.56 15.67 -7.31
C ALA A 82 9.99 15.35 -7.75
N ASP A 83 10.65 14.47 -7.01
CA ASP A 83 11.92 13.87 -7.42
C ASP A 83 11.66 12.48 -8.01
N TYR A 84 11.34 12.45 -9.30
CA TYR A 84 11.10 11.20 -10.02
C TYR A 84 12.34 10.33 -10.16
N ARG A 85 13.55 10.90 -10.11
CA ARG A 85 14.80 10.12 -10.19
C ARG A 85 15.04 9.37 -8.89
N GLN A 86 14.91 10.05 -7.75
CA GLN A 86 15.00 9.41 -6.45
C GLN A 86 13.87 8.40 -6.24
N ALA A 87 12.64 8.75 -6.63
CA ALA A 87 11.50 7.84 -6.55
C ALA A 87 11.71 6.56 -7.38
N LYS A 88 12.30 6.68 -8.57
CA LYS A 88 12.65 5.52 -9.40
C LYS A 88 13.63 4.61 -8.68
N ALA A 89 14.72 5.15 -8.14
CA ALA A 89 15.73 4.36 -7.44
C ALA A 89 15.16 3.65 -6.19
N LEU A 90 14.30 4.33 -5.42
CA LEU A 90 13.63 3.74 -4.27
C LEU A 90 12.64 2.63 -4.69
N ALA A 91 11.87 2.86 -5.75
CA ALA A 91 10.90 1.88 -6.25
C ALA A 91 11.60 0.65 -6.87
N GLU A 92 12.73 0.83 -7.56
CA GLU A 92 13.55 -0.28 -8.05
C GLU A 92 14.09 -1.14 -6.91
N LYS A 93 14.59 -0.53 -5.83
CA LYS A 93 14.99 -1.25 -4.62
C LYS A 93 13.81 -2.00 -3.99
N SER A 94 12.64 -1.36 -3.93
CA SER A 94 11.41 -1.99 -3.42
C SER A 94 11.01 -3.23 -4.24
N VAL A 95 11.11 -3.18 -5.57
CA VAL A 95 10.87 -4.36 -6.43
C VAL A 95 11.89 -5.46 -6.17
N GLN A 96 13.16 -5.12 -5.93
CA GLN A 96 14.21 -6.10 -5.61
C GLN A 96 13.96 -6.85 -4.31
N THR A 97 13.25 -6.25 -3.34
CA THR A 97 12.82 -6.97 -2.11
C THR A 97 11.56 -7.81 -2.32
N GLY A 98 11.00 -7.85 -3.53
CA GLY A 98 9.74 -8.54 -3.84
C GLY A 98 8.48 -7.77 -3.42
N SER A 99 8.58 -6.47 -3.15
CA SER A 99 7.39 -5.67 -2.78
C SER A 99 6.49 -5.43 -3.99
N ARG A 100 5.22 -5.80 -3.83
CA ARG A 100 4.17 -5.52 -4.82
C ARG A 100 3.82 -4.04 -4.88
N ALA A 101 3.88 -3.34 -3.74
CA ALA A 101 3.72 -1.89 -3.72
C ALA A 101 4.84 -1.23 -4.55
N GLY A 102 6.06 -1.76 -4.47
CA GLY A 102 7.19 -1.37 -5.31
C GLY A 102 6.90 -1.47 -6.80
N GLU A 103 6.34 -2.59 -7.25
CA GLU A 103 6.00 -2.79 -8.68
C GLU A 103 5.00 -1.75 -9.19
N ILE A 104 3.97 -1.44 -8.38
CA ILE A 104 2.95 -0.45 -8.72
C ILE A 104 3.56 0.96 -8.77
N VAL A 105 4.37 1.32 -7.77
CA VAL A 105 5.01 2.64 -7.72
C VAL A 105 6.04 2.80 -8.84
N LEU A 106 6.84 1.77 -9.13
CA LEU A 106 7.81 1.80 -10.22
C LEU A 106 7.10 1.94 -11.57
N ALA A 107 6.00 1.21 -11.81
CA ALA A 107 5.21 1.37 -13.03
C ALA A 107 4.70 2.81 -13.20
N ARG A 108 4.22 3.44 -12.12
CA ARG A 108 3.80 4.86 -12.13
C ARG A 108 4.94 5.82 -12.44
N VAL A 109 6.14 5.55 -11.91
CA VAL A 109 7.33 6.36 -12.16
C VAL A 109 7.79 6.21 -13.62
N LEU A 110 7.80 4.98 -14.16
CA LEU A 110 8.29 4.68 -15.51
C LEU A 110 7.45 5.27 -16.64
N VAL A 111 6.18 5.63 -16.40
CA VAL A 111 5.35 6.29 -17.41
C VAL A 111 5.50 7.82 -17.39
N ASN A 112 6.23 8.37 -16.43
CA ASN A 112 6.43 9.81 -16.29
C ASN A 112 7.74 10.26 -16.97
N GLN A 113 7.67 11.29 -17.81
CA GLN A 113 8.82 11.84 -18.54
C GLN A 113 9.88 12.49 -17.62
N GLN A 114 9.49 12.94 -16.42
CA GLN A 114 10.42 13.50 -15.43
C GLN A 114 11.35 12.43 -14.83
N ALA A 115 10.98 11.15 -14.95
CA ALA A 115 11.83 10.01 -14.56
C ALA A 115 12.85 9.62 -15.65
N GLY A 116 12.84 10.29 -16.81
CA GLY A 116 13.60 9.96 -18.01
C GLY A 116 12.69 9.52 -19.16
N THR A 117 13.23 8.81 -20.14
CA THR A 117 12.43 8.26 -21.25
C THR A 117 11.40 7.28 -20.71
N PRO A 118 10.08 7.51 -20.92
CA PRO A 118 9.05 6.62 -20.43
C PRO A 118 9.18 5.20 -20.99
N ASN A 119 8.98 4.20 -20.13
CA ASN A 119 9.03 2.79 -20.49
C ASN A 119 7.69 2.10 -20.18
N TYR A 120 6.73 2.28 -21.09
CA TYR A 120 5.39 1.70 -20.99
C TYR A 120 5.38 0.16 -20.99
N PRO A 121 6.14 -0.55 -21.85
CA PRO A 121 6.15 -2.02 -21.83
C PRO A 121 6.57 -2.60 -20.48
N HIS A 122 7.61 -2.02 -19.86
CA HIS A 122 8.07 -2.46 -18.55
C HIS A 122 7.03 -2.15 -17.46
N ALA A 123 6.44 -0.95 -17.47
CA ALA A 123 5.38 -0.58 -16.53
C ALA A 123 4.18 -1.55 -16.61
N ILE A 124 3.75 -1.92 -17.82
CA ILE A 124 2.66 -2.89 -18.03
C ILE A 124 3.02 -4.27 -17.47
N SER A 125 4.24 -4.75 -17.72
CA SER A 125 4.72 -6.03 -17.18
C SER A 125 4.66 -6.08 -15.66
N LEU A 126 5.14 -5.03 -14.99
CA LEU A 126 5.11 -4.89 -13.53
C LEU A 126 3.66 -4.95 -13.00
N LEU A 127 2.75 -4.19 -13.62
CA LEU A 127 1.33 -4.19 -13.21
C LEU A 127 0.65 -5.54 -13.42
N GLN A 128 0.96 -6.23 -14.52
CA GLN A 128 0.45 -7.57 -14.79
C GLN A 128 0.95 -8.59 -13.77
N HIS A 129 2.22 -8.49 -13.36
CA HIS A 129 2.79 -9.34 -12.31
C HIS A 129 2.09 -9.09 -10.96
N ALA A 130 2.00 -7.83 -10.54
CA ALA A 130 1.29 -7.42 -9.33
C ALA A 130 -0.18 -7.90 -9.30
N ALA A 131 -0.85 -7.88 -10.46
CA ALA A 131 -2.25 -8.30 -10.59
C ALA A 131 -2.45 -9.82 -10.57
N ARG A 132 -1.54 -10.59 -11.19
CA ARG A 132 -1.64 -12.06 -11.26
C ARG A 132 -1.59 -12.71 -9.90
N ILE A 133 -0.67 -12.28 -9.04
CA ILE A 133 -0.55 -12.88 -7.70
C ILE A 133 -1.79 -12.56 -6.85
N ARG A 134 -2.40 -11.38 -7.01
CA ARG A 134 -3.68 -11.06 -6.34
C ARG A 134 -4.80 -12.03 -6.72
N LYS A 135 -4.87 -12.47 -7.98
CA LYS A 135 -5.85 -13.46 -8.43
C LYS A 135 -5.57 -14.87 -7.90
N ALA A 136 -4.30 -15.24 -7.73
CA ALA A 136 -3.90 -16.53 -7.15
C ALA A 136 -4.15 -16.63 -5.63
N ILE A 137 -4.12 -15.51 -4.90
CA ILE A 137 -4.35 -15.46 -3.44
C ILE A 137 -5.84 -15.45 -3.07
N GLN A 138 -6.76 -15.14 -4.01
CA GLN A 138 -8.17 -15.45 -3.79
C GLN A 138 -8.34 -16.97 -3.90
N PRO A 139 -8.73 -17.71 -2.83
CA PRO A 139 -9.13 -19.09 -3.01
C PRO A 139 -10.34 -19.07 -3.95
N SER A 140 -10.14 -19.56 -5.16
CA SER A 140 -11.22 -19.83 -6.10
C SER A 140 -12.14 -20.85 -5.43
N THR A 141 -13.24 -20.39 -4.84
CA THR A 141 -14.32 -21.28 -4.45
C THR A 141 -14.79 -21.97 -5.74
N PRO A 142 -14.65 -23.31 -5.86
CA PRO A 142 -14.96 -24.02 -7.11
C PRO A 142 -16.40 -23.79 -7.56
N ARG A 143 -17.30 -23.45 -6.62
CA ARG A 143 -18.73 -23.27 -6.86
C ARG A 143 -19.09 -22.09 -7.77
N CYS A 144 -18.25 -21.06 -7.90
CA CYS A 144 -18.51 -19.95 -8.84
C CYS A 144 -18.23 -20.31 -10.31
N CYS A 145 -17.38 -21.30 -10.59
CA CYS A 145 -17.05 -21.68 -11.97
C CYS A 145 -18.09 -22.61 -12.63
N TRP A 146 -18.95 -23.27 -11.85
CA TRP A 146 -20.03 -24.08 -12.41
C TRP A 146 -21.19 -23.23 -12.96
N GLY A 147 -21.42 -22.02 -12.42
CA GLY A 147 -22.47 -21.12 -12.90
C GLY A 147 -22.21 -20.49 -14.27
N LEU A 148 -20.93 -20.33 -14.67
CA LEU A 148 -20.55 -19.75 -15.96
C LEU A 148 -20.37 -20.78 -17.08
N SER A 149 -20.29 -22.08 -16.74
CA SER A 149 -20.26 -23.16 -17.74
C SER A 149 -21.64 -23.46 -18.32
N TYR A 150 -22.72 -23.27 -17.54
CA TYR A 150 -24.10 -23.45 -18.01
C TYR A 150 -24.63 -22.28 -18.85
N ALA A 151 -23.95 -21.13 -18.86
CA ALA A 151 -24.33 -19.96 -19.66
C ALA A 151 -23.76 -19.96 -21.09
N SER A 152 -22.82 -20.87 -21.40
CA SER A 152 -22.30 -21.07 -22.75
C SER A 152 -23.03 -22.26 -23.37
N GLY A 153 -24.21 -22.02 -23.93
CA GLY A 153 -25.11 -23.02 -24.51
C GLY A 153 -24.51 -23.78 -25.69
N VAL A 154 -23.68 -24.79 -25.41
CA VAL A 154 -23.30 -25.83 -26.37
C VAL A 154 -23.97 -27.11 -25.92
N HIS A 155 -25.14 -27.39 -26.47
CA HIS A 155 -25.78 -28.69 -26.35
C HIS A 155 -24.97 -29.73 -27.14
N PRO A 156 -24.53 -30.85 -26.55
CA PRO A 156 -24.12 -32.00 -27.34
C PRO A 156 -25.37 -32.58 -28.03
N ARG A 157 -25.33 -32.69 -29.36
CA ARG A 157 -26.31 -33.45 -30.16
C ARG A 157 -26.46 -34.84 -29.55
N LYS A 158 -27.68 -35.21 -29.17
CA LYS A 158 -28.04 -36.61 -28.93
C LYS A 158 -28.13 -37.30 -30.29
N MET A 159 -27.28 -38.30 -30.52
CA MET A 159 -27.54 -39.35 -31.50
C MET A 159 -28.52 -40.33 -30.88
N THR A 160 -29.72 -40.42 -31.45
CA THR A 160 -30.58 -41.60 -31.68
C THR A 160 -31.87 -41.09 -32.30
#